data_AF-A0A427AT80-F1
#
_entry.id   AF-A0A427AT80-F1
#
_cell.length_a   1.000
_cell.length_b   1.000
_cell.length_c   1.000
_cell.angle_alpha   90.00
_cell.angle_beta   90.00
_cell.angle_gamma   90.00
#
_symmetry.space_group_name_H-M   'P 1'
#
loop_
_entity.id
_entity.type
_entity.pdbx_description
1 polymer ?
#
loop_
_entity_poly.entity_id
_entity_poly.type
_entity_poly.pdbx_seq_one_letter_code
_entity_poly.pdbx_strand_id
1 'polypeptide(L)' 'MLAYSSSKGSIRLIDLRQSALCDSYSKLFEEHEASGSRSFFTEIIASISDIKFGKDGRHILSRDYMTLKVFCLMV' A
#
# COMPACT_ATOMS: atom_id res chain seq x y z
N MET A 1 -3.03 13.17 -6.14
CA MET A 1 -2.33 11.94 -5.77
C MET A 1 -3.23 10.76 -6.05
N LEU A 2 -2.67 9.71 -6.62
CA LEU A 2 -3.34 8.42 -6.84
C LEU A 2 -2.62 7.39 -5.96
N ALA A 3 -3.35 6.51 -5.30
CA ALA A 3 -2.77 5.36 -4.63
C ALA A 3 -3.45 4.09 -5.17
N TYR A 4 -2.67 3.02 -5.32
CA TYR A 4 -3.19 1.70 -5.65
C TYR A 4 -2.47 0.65 -4.82
N SER A 5 -3.19 -0.42 -4.52
CA SER A 5 -2.69 -1.57 -3.79
C SER A 5 -2.48 -2.77 -4.71
N SER A 6 -1.71 -3.73 -4.25
CA SER A 6 -1.47 -5.01 -4.91
C SER A 6 -1.92 -6.17 -4.02
N SER A 7 -2.29 -7.29 -4.65
CA SER A 7 -2.52 -8.56 -3.97
C SER A 7 -1.26 -9.14 -3.29
N LYS A 8 -0.09 -8.56 -3.55
CA LYS A 8 1.17 -8.91 -2.89
C LYS A 8 1.47 -8.10 -1.62
N GLY A 9 0.51 -7.30 -1.12
CA GLY A 9 0.70 -6.53 0.11
C GLY A 9 1.46 -5.21 -0.05
N SER A 10 1.59 -4.69 -1.28
CA SER A 10 2.26 -3.42 -1.55
C SER A 10 1.28 -2.30 -1.87
N ILE A 11 1.60 -1.08 -1.45
CA ILE A 11 0.87 0.15 -1.79
C ILE A 11 1.81 1.12 -2.47
N ARG A 12 1.39 1.62 -3.63
CA ARG A 12 2.15 2.58 -4.42
C ARG A 12 1.39 3.90 -4.47
N LEU A 13 2.09 4.96 -4.09
CA LEU A 13 1.58 6.32 -4.15
C LEU A 13 2.22 7.04 -5.34
N ILE A 14 1.38 7.61 -6.20
CA ILE A 14 1.78 8.32 -7.41
C ILE A 14 1.33 9.79 -7.32
N ASP A 15 2.23 10.69 -7.71
CA ASP A 15 1.89 12.08 -7.99
C ASP A 15 1.73 12.31 -9.50
N LEU A 16 0.48 12.47 -9.93
CA LEU A 16 0.10 12.73 -11.33
C LEU A 16 0.65 14.05 -11.87
N ARG A 17 1.12 14.97 -11.01
CA ARG A 17 1.77 16.21 -11.45
C ARG A 17 3.20 15.97 -11.97
N GLN A 18 3.87 14.94 -11.46
CA GLN A 18 5.25 14.60 -11.85
C GLN A 18 5.27 13.71 -13.08
N SER A 19 4.31 12.80 -13.22
CA SER A 19 4.13 11.99 -14.43
C SER A 19 2.66 11.66 -14.64
N ALA A 20 2.15 11.97 -15.82
CA ALA A 20 0.79 11.62 -16.23
C ALA A 20 0.64 10.11 -16.53
N LEU A 21 1.74 9.41 -16.82
CA LEU A 21 1.73 8.01 -17.24
C LEU A 21 1.72 7.01 -16.09
N CYS A 22 1.81 7.46 -14.83
CA CYS A 22 1.78 6.59 -13.64
C CYS A 22 2.87 5.49 -13.63
N ASP A 23 3.95 5.71 -14.37
CA ASP A 23 5.10 4.82 -14.54
C ASP A 23 6.08 4.89 -13.36
N SER A 24 6.19 6.07 -12.75
CA SER A 24 6.97 6.29 -11.53
C SER A 24 6.07 6.42 -10.31
N TYR A 25 6.51 5.83 -9.19
CA TYR A 25 5.87 6.00 -7.89
C TYR A 25 6.68 6.98 -7.04
N SER A 26 5.97 7.83 -6.30
CA SER A 26 6.57 8.78 -5.35
C SER A 26 6.94 8.09 -4.03
N LYS A 27 6.11 7.15 -3.57
CA LYS A 27 6.34 6.42 -2.31
C LYS A 27 5.85 4.98 -2.46
N LEU A 28 6.64 4.04 -1.93
CA LEU A 28 6.32 2.62 -1.86
C LEU A 28 6.18 2.23 -0.40
N PHE A 29 5.04 1.64 -0.06
CA PHE A 29 4.81 1.03 1.25
C PHE A 29 4.76 -0.48 1.04
N GLU A 30 5.79 -1.17 1.52
CA GLU A 30 5.90 -2.62 1.50
C GLU A 30 6.27 -3.09 2.90
N GLU A 31 5.53 -4.09 3.39
CA GLU A 31 5.96 -4.81 4.58
C GLU A 31 7.00 -5.86 4.21
N HIS A 32 8.19 -5.70 4.78
CA HIS A 32 9.23 -6.70 4.68
C HIS A 32 8.92 -7.84 5.66
N GLU A 33 8.24 -8.88 5.18
CA GLU A 33 8.16 -10.13 5.92
C GLU A 33 9.54 -10.80 5.98
N ALA A 34 9.88 -11.34 7.16
CA ALA A 34 11.08 -12.15 7.32
C ALA A 34 11.05 -13.33 6.33
N SER A 35 12.16 -13.56 5.65
CA SER A 35 12.30 -14.49 4.51
C SER A 35 11.97 -15.97 4.80
N GLY A 36 11.60 -16.33 6.04
CA GLY A 36 11.34 -17.69 6.48
C GLY A 36 9.87 -18.13 6.52
N SER A 37 8.88 -17.23 6.34
CA SER A 37 7.46 -17.54 6.57
C SER A 37 6.51 -17.26 5.39
N ARG A 38 7.03 -17.28 4.16
CA ARG A 38 6.19 -17.13 2.95
C ARG A 38 5.52 -18.45 2.59
N SER A 39 4.34 -18.69 3.14
CA SER A 39 3.42 -19.76 2.73
C SER A 39 2.44 -19.25 1.67
N PHE A 40 1.80 -20.15 0.92
CA PHE A 40 0.71 -19.81 -0.02
C PHE A 40 -0.41 -19.02 0.68
N PHE A 41 -0.74 -19.39 1.91
CA PHE A 41 -1.72 -18.65 2.71
C PHE A 41 -1.25 -17.26 3.11
N THR A 42 0.05 -17.05 3.26
CA THR A 42 0.64 -15.74 3.57
C THR A 42 0.36 -14.75 2.44
N GLU A 43 0.48 -15.17 1.18
CA GLU A 43 0.13 -14.31 0.03
C GLU A 43 -1.37 -13.98 -0.02
N ILE A 44 -2.23 -14.93 0.37
CA ILE A 44 -3.68 -14.71 0.41
C ILE A 44 -4.03 -13.68 1.49
N ILE A 45 -3.48 -13.81 2.70
CA ILE A 45 -3.79 -12.89 3.81
C ILE A 45 -3.10 -11.54 3.66
N ALA A 46 -1.95 -11.47 2.98
CA ALA A 46 -1.23 -10.23 2.68
C ALA A 46 -1.89 -9.41 1.56
N SER A 47 -2.83 -9.99 0.81
CA SER A 47 -3.57 -9.27 -0.21
C SER A 47 -4.36 -8.11 0.38
N ILE A 48 -4.12 -6.90 -0.14
CA ILE A 48 -4.82 -5.70 0.31
C ILE A 48 -6.16 -5.59 -0.40
N SER A 49 -7.22 -5.60 0.39
CA SER A 49 -8.61 -5.55 -0.06
C SER A 49 -9.10 -4.14 -0.34
N ASP A 50 -8.70 -3.16 0.46
CA ASP A 50 -9.13 -1.77 0.32
C ASP A 50 -8.06 -0.80 0.82
N ILE A 51 -8.02 0.38 0.20
CA ILE A 51 -7.19 1.51 0.60
C ILE A 51 -8.01 2.79 0.59
N LYS A 52 -7.88 3.59 1.66
CA LYS A 52 -8.57 4.88 1.77
C LYS A 52 -7.64 5.96 2.25
N PHE A 53 -7.77 7.14 1.66
CA PHE A 53 -7.16 8.34 2.20
C PHE A 53 -7.92 8.79 3.45
N GLY A 54 -7.17 9.12 4.50
CA GLY A 54 -7.70 9.80 5.67
C GLY A 54 -8.32 11.15 5.26
N LYS A 55 -9.32 11.60 6.03
CA LYS A 55 -10.02 12.87 5.75
C LYS A 55 -9.09 14.08 5.76
N ASP A 56 -7.99 13.99 6.48
CA ASP A 56 -6.97 15.03 6.57
C ASP A 56 -5.93 14.96 5.43
N GLY A 57 -5.99 13.93 4.56
CA GLY A 57 -5.05 13.74 3.46
C GLY A 57 -3.61 13.43 3.89
N ARG A 58 -3.37 13.23 5.19
CA ARG A 58 -2.03 12.95 5.75
C ARG A 58 -1.77 11.49 6.03
N HIS A 59 -2.80 10.66 5.93
CA HIS A 59 -2.71 9.24 6.23
C HIS A 59 -3.38 8.41 5.14
N ILE A 60 -2.87 7.21 4.94
CA ILE A 60 -3.53 6.16 4.15
C ILE A 60 -3.88 5.03 5.11
N LEU A 61 -5.11 4.57 5.05
CA LEU A 61 -5.56 3.35 5.70
C LEU A 61 -5.55 2.23 4.68
N SER A 62 -4.96 1.10 5.03
CA SER A 62 -5.01 -0.12 4.22
C SER A 62 -5.58 -1.27 5.02
N ARG A 63 -6.35 -2.12 4.34
CA ARG A 63 -6.96 -3.30 4.95
C ARG A 63 -6.50 -4.56 4.25
N ASP A 64 -5.85 -5.44 4.99
CA ASP A 64 -5.63 -6.83 4.59
C ASP A 64 -6.62 -7.76 5.32
N TYR A 65 -6.51 -9.07 5.11
CA TYR A 65 -7.50 -10.02 5.66
C TYR A 65 -7.56 -9.93 7.19
N MET A 66 -6.40 -9.87 7.86
CA MET A 66 -6.28 -9.99 9.31
C MET A 66 -6.17 -8.64 10.01
N THR A 67 -5.69 -7.59 9.33
CA THR A 67 -5.24 -6.36 9.96
C THR A 67 -5.66 -5.10 9.20
N LEU A 68 -5.68 -3.98 9.92
CA LEU A 68 -5.87 -2.65 9.37
C LEU A 68 -4.67 -1.80 9.77
N LYS A 69 -3.98 -1.24 8.77
CA LYS A 69 -2.73 -0.49 8.93
C LYS A 69 -2.95 0.95 8.55
N VAL A 70 -2.23 1.84 9.24
CA VAL A 70 -2.25 3.28 8.98
C VAL A 70 -0.84 3.71 8.59
N PHE A 71 -0.70 4.25 7.39
CA PHE A 71 0.53 4.79 6.86
C PHE A 71 0.50 6.31 6.90
N CYS A 72 1.56 6.93 7.42
CA CYS A 72 1.72 8.37 7.36
C CYS A 72 2.28 8.81 6.01
N LEU A 73 1.60 9.76 5.36
CA LEU A 73 2.02 10.35 4.08
C LEU A 73 3.04 11.47 4.26
N MET A 74 3.10 12.09 5.46
CA MET A 74 4.13 13.08 5.76
C MET A 74 5.54 12.46 5.68
N VAL A 75 6.48 13.29 5.22
CA VAL A 75 7.93 13.09 5.34
C VAL A 75 8.38 13.93 6.52
#